data_AF-A0A524LD39-F1
#
_entry.id   AF-A0A524LD39-F1
#
_cell.length_a   1.000
_cell.length_b   1.000
_cell.length_c   1.000
_cell.angle_alpha   90.00
_cell.angle_beta   90.00
_cell.angle_gamma   90.00
#
_symmetry.space_group_name_H-M   'P 1'
#
loop_
_entity.id
_entity.type
_entity.pdbx_description
1 polymer ?
#
loop_
_entity_poly.entity_id
_entity_poly.type
_entity_poly.pdbx_seq_one_letter_code
_entity_poly.pdbx_strand_id
1 'polypeptide(L)'
;MLSEPELTPSVLGTIPDLMKEIIAETMVNLRTSIRKSILVSSNSLANRFIILRWGIRPSQRRRYKNLFSTVRIACRDYFRHLLLQGRISNEKGKVSYDFVVYKFDEIRGNLILGFAAHYNS
;
A
#
# COMPACT_ATOMS: atom_id res chain seq x y z
N MET A 1 7.11 -24.96 18.36
CA MET A 1 7.08 -23.51 18.05
C MET A 1 6.93 -23.36 16.55
N LEU A 2 5.92 -22.67 16.03
CA LEU A 2 5.92 -22.28 14.61
C LEU A 2 6.96 -21.17 14.43
N SER A 3 7.94 -21.40 13.55
CA SER A 3 8.97 -20.44 13.20
C SER A 3 8.36 -19.18 12.56
N GLU A 4 9.07 -18.06 12.68
CA GLU A 4 8.68 -16.85 11.96
C GLU A 4 8.77 -17.10 10.45
N PRO A 5 7.79 -16.63 9.64
CA PRO A 5 7.83 -16.88 8.20
C PRO A 5 9.05 -16.26 7.55
N GLU A 6 9.60 -16.95 6.56
CA GLU A 6 10.72 -16.43 5.78
C GLU A 6 10.27 -15.28 4.87
N LEU A 7 11.01 -14.18 4.93
CA LEU A 7 10.75 -12.97 4.15
C LEU A 7 11.89 -12.78 3.15
N THR A 8 11.67 -13.21 1.91
CA THR A 8 12.67 -13.07 0.83
C THR A 8 12.53 -11.73 0.10
N PRO A 9 13.59 -11.26 -0.59
CA PRO A 9 13.48 -10.08 -1.46
C PRO A 9 12.42 -10.24 -2.56
N SER A 10 12.25 -11.44 -3.10
CA SER A 10 11.21 -11.73 -4.11
C SER A 10 9.79 -11.58 -3.54
N VAL A 11 9.58 -11.92 -2.26
CA VAL A 11 8.30 -11.67 -1.59
C VAL A 11 8.07 -10.17 -1.44
N LEU A 12 9.05 -9.41 -0.97
CA LEU A 12 8.93 -7.95 -0.83
C LEU A 12 8.71 -7.25 -2.18
N GLY A 13 9.23 -7.82 -3.26
CA GLY A 13 9.05 -7.35 -4.63
C GLY A 13 7.59 -7.28 -5.09
N THR A 14 6.65 -7.95 -4.41
CA THR A 14 5.22 -7.92 -4.77
C THR A 14 4.41 -6.84 -4.05
N ILE A 15 5.05 -6.05 -3.16
CA ILE A 15 4.41 -4.90 -2.48
C ILE A 15 3.81 -3.89 -3.49
N PRO A 16 4.49 -3.51 -4.58
CA PRO A 16 3.93 -2.60 -5.58
C PRO A 16 2.64 -3.12 -6.22
N ASP A 17 2.56 -4.42 -6.50
CA ASP A 17 1.39 -5.05 -7.12
C ASP A 17 0.18 -4.99 -6.19
N LEU A 18 0.37 -5.33 -4.91
CA LEU A 18 -0.68 -5.18 -3.90
C LEU A 18 -1.15 -3.73 -3.77
N MET A 19 -0.25 -2.75 -3.88
CA MET A 19 -0.64 -1.34 -3.86
C MET A 19 -1.52 -0.98 -5.07
N LYS A 20 -1.15 -1.43 -6.27
CA LYS A 20 -1.95 -1.24 -7.49
C LYS A 20 -3.33 -1.86 -7.35
N GLU A 21 -3.42 -3.05 -6.76
CA GLU A 21 -4.71 -3.70 -6.45
C GLU A 21 -5.56 -2.86 -5.50
N ILE A 22 -4.99 -2.36 -4.39
CA ILE A 22 -5.69 -1.50 -3.43
C ILE A 22 -6.27 -0.25 -4.11
N ILE A 23 -5.47 0.40 -4.96
CA ILE A 23 -5.90 1.60 -5.70
C ILE A 23 -7.05 1.23 -6.65
N ALA A 24 -6.90 0.13 -7.40
CA ALA A 24 -7.91 -0.32 -8.36
C ALA A 24 -9.23 -0.72 -7.69
N GLU A 25 -9.19 -1.42 -6.56
CA GLU A 25 -10.37 -1.76 -5.77
C GLU A 25 -11.10 -0.51 -5.28
N THR A 26 -10.34 0.46 -4.76
CA THR A 26 -10.92 1.70 -4.25
C THR A 26 -11.51 2.54 -5.38
N MET A 27 -10.95 2.47 -6.60
CA MET A 27 -11.50 3.12 -7.80
C MET A 27 -12.85 2.58 -8.25
N VAL A 28 -13.03 1.26 -8.23
CA VAL A 28 -14.34 0.65 -8.55
C VAL A 28 -15.41 1.21 -7.60
N ASN A 29 -15.04 1.42 -6.34
CA ASN A 29 -15.92 1.99 -5.32
C ASN A 29 -16.06 3.52 -5.39
N LEU A 30 -15.18 4.22 -6.09
CA LEU A 30 -15.21 5.69 -6.20
C LEU A 30 -16.08 6.20 -7.34
N ARG A 31 -16.39 5.38 -8.35
CA ARG A 31 -17.39 5.73 -9.38
C ARG A 31 -18.77 6.08 -8.81
N THR A 32 -19.05 5.69 -7.56
CA THR A 32 -20.29 5.97 -6.83
C THR A 32 -20.15 7.03 -5.73
N SER A 33 -18.96 7.62 -5.54
CA SER A 33 -18.63 8.50 -4.41
C SER A 33 -18.12 9.87 -4.88
N ILE A 34 -18.52 10.94 -4.17
CA ILE A 34 -18.14 12.33 -4.44
C ILE A 34 -16.64 12.61 -4.13
N ARG A 35 -15.95 11.71 -3.41
CA ARG A 35 -14.56 11.96 -2.97
C ARG A 35 -13.58 11.83 -4.15
N LYS A 36 -12.69 12.81 -4.32
CA LYS A 36 -11.72 12.87 -5.43
C LYS A 36 -10.37 12.21 -5.13
N SER A 37 -10.13 11.78 -3.89
CA SER A 37 -8.83 11.27 -3.45
C SER A 37 -8.94 10.07 -2.51
N ILE A 38 -8.02 9.12 -2.68
CA ILE A 38 -7.84 7.96 -1.78
C ILE A 38 -6.74 8.29 -0.79
N LEU A 39 -6.92 7.99 0.49
CA LEU A 39 -5.85 8.00 1.48
C LEU A 39 -5.43 6.57 1.78
N VAL A 40 -4.14 6.27 1.65
CA VAL A 40 -3.57 4.97 2.01
C VAL A 40 -2.41 5.20 2.96
N SER A 41 -2.28 4.37 3.99
CA SER A 41 -1.13 4.41 4.90
C SER A 41 -0.16 3.26 4.66
N SER A 42 1.12 3.48 4.92
CA SER A 42 2.14 2.44 4.79
C SER A 42 1.89 1.27 5.76
N ASN A 43 1.33 1.54 6.94
CA ASN A 43 0.94 0.50 7.90
C ASN A 43 -0.27 -0.31 7.44
N SER A 44 -1.27 0.30 6.79
CA SER A 44 -2.41 -0.45 6.24
C SER A 44 -1.97 -1.36 5.11
N LEU A 45 -1.07 -0.90 4.23
CA LEU A 45 -0.46 -1.73 3.20
C LEU A 45 0.32 -2.90 3.83
N ALA A 46 1.19 -2.64 4.79
CA ALA A 46 1.97 -3.67 5.47
C ALA A 46 1.09 -4.72 6.16
N ASN A 47 0.05 -4.29 6.88
CA ASN A 47 -0.87 -5.22 7.55
C ASN A 47 -1.63 -6.08 6.53
N ARG A 48 -2.12 -5.48 5.43
CA ARG A 48 -2.82 -6.22 4.38
C ARG A 48 -1.89 -7.22 3.69
N PHE A 49 -0.65 -6.82 3.40
CA PHE A 49 0.38 -7.70 2.84
C PHE A 49 0.62 -8.92 3.73
N ILE A 50 0.82 -8.70 5.03
CA ILE A 50 1.09 -9.78 5.99
C ILE A 50 -0.10 -10.75 6.10
N ILE A 51 -1.32 -10.23 6.17
CA ILE A 51 -2.54 -11.04 6.23
C ILE A 51 -2.69 -11.88 4.97
N LEU A 52 -2.55 -11.28 3.78
CA LEU A 52 -2.74 -11.99 2.52
C LEU A 52 -1.68 -13.07 2.30
N ARG A 53 -0.44 -12.81 2.72
CA ARG A 53 0.67 -13.73 2.47
C ARG A 53 0.76 -14.87 3.47
N TRP A 54 0.47 -14.61 4.76
CA TRP A 54 0.67 -15.60 5.82
C TRP A 54 -0.54 -15.83 6.72
N GLY A 55 -1.67 -15.14 6.50
CA GLY A 55 -2.84 -15.21 7.38
C GLY A 55 -2.62 -14.60 8.77
N ILE A 56 -1.50 -13.88 8.96
CA ILE A 56 -1.11 -13.35 10.27
C ILE A 56 -1.80 -12.01 10.51
N ARG A 57 -2.55 -11.92 11.61
CA ARG A 57 -3.32 -10.72 11.97
C ARG A 57 -2.46 -9.70 12.72
N PRO A 58 -2.78 -8.39 12.65
CA PRO A 58 -2.09 -7.35 13.41
C PRO A 58 -2.06 -7.57 14.92
N SER A 59 -3.05 -8.26 15.49
CA SER A 59 -3.07 -8.64 16.91
C SER A 59 -1.92 -9.59 17.29
N GLN A 60 -1.38 -10.34 16.33
CA GLN A 60 -0.25 -11.25 16.53
C GLN A 60 1.12 -10.57 16.38
N ARG A 61 1.17 -9.23 16.26
CA ARG A 61 2.41 -8.47 16.05
C ARG A 61 3.50 -8.74 17.09
N ARG A 62 3.12 -8.93 18.37
CA ARG A 62 4.09 -9.22 19.43
C ARG A 62 4.82 -10.54 19.19
N ARG A 63 4.14 -11.51 18.58
CA ARG A 63 4.67 -12.83 18.26
C ARG A 63 5.57 -12.83 17.02
N TYR A 64 5.22 -12.03 16.01
CA TYR A 64 5.94 -11.96 14.72
C TYR A 64 6.62 -10.59 14.54
N LYS A 65 7.33 -10.13 15.57
CA LYS A 65 7.83 -8.74 15.64
C LYS A 65 8.73 -8.40 14.46
N ASN A 66 9.59 -9.31 14.01
CA ASN A 66 10.55 -9.02 12.95
C ASN A 66 9.83 -8.95 11.60
N LEU A 67 8.92 -9.89 11.32
CA LEU A 67 8.09 -9.88 10.12
C LEU A 67 7.36 -8.55 9.97
N PHE A 68 6.64 -8.12 11.03
CA PHE A 68 5.94 -6.85 11.02
C PHE A 68 6.89 -5.65 10.86
N SER A 69 8.04 -5.66 11.52
CA SER A 69 9.03 -4.58 11.43
C SER A 69 9.58 -4.45 10.01
N THR A 70 10.03 -5.56 9.42
CA THR A 70 10.68 -5.57 8.10
C THR A 70 9.70 -5.21 6.99
N VAL A 71 8.48 -5.79 6.99
CA VAL A 71 7.46 -5.43 5.98
C VAL A 71 7.07 -3.95 6.11
N ARG A 72 6.97 -3.39 7.32
CA ARG A 72 6.67 -1.96 7.50
C ARG A 72 7.75 -1.05 6.96
N ILE A 73 9.01 -1.42 7.13
CA ILE A 73 10.13 -0.68 6.55
C ILE A 73 10.00 -0.70 5.03
N ALA A 74 9.84 -1.88 4.43
CA ALA A 74 9.69 -2.02 2.98
C ALA A 74 8.49 -1.22 2.41
N CYS A 75 7.32 -1.30 3.04
CA CYS A 75 6.15 -0.53 2.60
C CYS A 75 6.36 0.99 2.72
N ARG A 76 7.06 1.44 3.76
CA ARG A 76 7.38 2.86 3.94
C ARG A 76 8.40 3.34 2.91
N ASP A 77 9.40 2.54 2.59
CA ASP A 77 10.38 2.88 1.56
C ASP A 77 9.72 2.93 0.18
N TYR A 78 8.80 2.02 -0.10
CA TYR A 78 7.96 2.10 -1.29
C TYR A 78 7.09 3.35 -1.31
N PHE A 79 6.47 3.73 -0.18
CA PHE A 79 5.71 4.99 -0.09
C PHE A 79 6.58 6.23 -0.32
N ARG A 80 7.80 6.26 0.19
CA ARG A 80 8.76 7.34 -0.09
C ARG A 80 9.09 7.39 -1.57
N HIS A 81 9.30 6.24 -2.20
CA HIS A 81 9.50 6.17 -3.65
C HIS A 81 8.30 6.73 -4.42
N LEU A 82 7.07 6.34 -4.08
CA LEU A 82 5.86 6.87 -4.70
C LEU A 82 5.73 8.39 -4.54
N LEU A 83 6.04 8.91 -3.34
CA LEU A 83 6.01 10.34 -3.07
C LEU A 83 7.04 11.10 -3.91
N LEU A 84 8.25 10.54 -4.08
CA LEU A 84 9.29 11.11 -4.94
C LEU A 84 8.90 11.09 -6.42
N GLN A 85 8.22 10.04 -6.89
CA GLN A 85 7.70 9.98 -8.25
C GLN A 85 6.57 10.98 -8.48
N GLY A 86 5.81 11.33 -7.44
CA GLY A 86 4.70 12.31 -7.48
C GLY A 86 3.49 11.87 -8.29
N ARG A 87 3.59 10.77 -9.03
CA ARG A 87 2.52 10.16 -9.82
C ARG A 87 2.62 8.65 -9.84
N ILE A 88 1.48 7.99 -10.01
CA ILE A 88 1.40 6.56 -10.27
C ILE A 88 0.31 6.31 -11.32
N SER A 89 0.65 5.52 -12.33
CA SER A 89 -0.29 5.02 -13.32
C SER A 89 -0.63 3.57 -13.04
N ASN A 90 -1.87 3.18 -13.32
CA ASN A 90 -2.32 1.82 -13.17
C ASN A 90 -3.27 1.44 -14.31
N GLU A 91 -3.03 0.30 -14.93
CA GLU A 91 -3.85 -0.22 -16.02
C GLU A 91 -4.64 -1.43 -15.53
N LYS A 92 -5.96 -1.39 -15.67
CA LYS A 92 -6.82 -2.54 -15.39
C LYS A 92 -7.73 -2.79 -16.59
N GLY A 93 -7.38 -3.79 -17.39
CA GLY A 93 -8.05 -4.07 -18.65
C GLY A 93 -7.79 -2.95 -19.66
N LYS A 94 -8.87 -2.34 -20.19
CA LYS A 94 -8.78 -1.21 -21.14
C LYS A 94 -8.78 0.17 -20.47
N VAL A 95 -8.81 0.23 -19.14
CA VAL A 95 -8.88 1.50 -18.40
C VAL A 95 -7.53 1.77 -17.75
N SER A 96 -6.93 2.91 -18.11
CA SER A 96 -5.79 3.48 -17.40
C SER A 96 -6.27 4.50 -16.37
N TYR A 97 -5.65 4.49 -15.20
CA TYR A 97 -5.90 5.42 -14.11
C TYR A 97 -4.59 6.08 -13.72
N ASP A 98 -4.55 7.40 -13.81
CA ASP A 98 -3.40 8.20 -13.37
C ASP A 98 -3.75 8.92 -12.06
N PHE A 99 -2.81 8.89 -11.12
CA PHE A 99 -2.94 9.55 -9.84
C PHE A 99 -1.78 10.48 -9.58
N VAL A 100 -2.10 11.67 -9.06
CA VAL A 100 -1.14 12.52 -8.37
C VAL A 100 -1.00 12.00 -6.95
N VAL A 101 0.25 11.77 -6.54
CA VAL A 101 0.62 11.29 -5.21
C VAL A 101 1.13 12.46 -4.38
N TYR A 102 0.56 12.65 -3.19
CA TYR A 102 1.01 13.68 -2.26
C TYR A 102 1.08 13.15 -0.83
N LYS A 103 1.95 13.74 -0.01
CA LYS A 103 2.01 13.44 1.42
C LYS A 103 0.81 14.07 2.10
N PHE A 104 -0.04 13.23 2.71
CA PHE A 104 -1.17 13.69 3.51
C PHE A 104 -0.75 13.92 4.96
N ASP A 105 -0.11 12.93 5.58
CA ASP A 105 0.32 12.99 6.98
C ASP A 105 1.44 11.97 7.29
N GLU A 106 2.10 12.11 8.43
CA GLU A 106 3.04 11.12 8.97
C GLU A 106 2.99 11.05 10.49
N ILE A 107 2.50 9.93 11.02
CA ILE A 107 2.33 9.72 12.47
C ILE A 107 3.22 8.58 12.93
N ARG A 108 4.23 8.88 13.75
CA ARG A 108 5.17 7.87 14.32
C ARG A 108 5.78 6.95 13.24
N GLY A 109 6.14 7.55 12.10
CA GLY A 109 6.69 6.86 10.93
C GLY A 109 5.67 6.07 10.09
N ASN A 110 4.37 6.19 10.35
CA ASN A 110 3.33 5.74 9.42
C ASN A 110 3.08 6.82 8.38
N LEU A 111 3.58 6.63 7.15
CA LEU A 111 3.40 7.58 6.08
C LEU A 111 2.01 7.39 5.47
N ILE A 112 1.23 8.47 5.38
CA ILE A 112 -0.09 8.48 4.77
C ILE A 112 -0.01 9.31 3.49
N LEU A 113 -0.34 8.67 2.37
CA LEU A 113 -0.33 9.30 1.06
C LEU A 113 -1.76 9.49 0.55
N GLY A 114 -1.98 10.63 -0.08
CA GLY A 114 -3.15 10.90 -0.89
C GLY A 114 -2.88 10.57 -2.35
N PHE A 115 -3.86 9.93 -2.99
CA PHE A 115 -3.89 9.59 -4.41
C PHE A 115 -5.10 10.29 -5.02
N ALA A 116 -4.89 11.41 -5.69
CA ALA A 116 -5.93 12.16 -6.37
C ALA A 116 -6.00 11.76 -7.84
N ALA A 117 -7.19 11.41 -8.33
CA ALA A 117 -7.38 11.02 -9.72
C ALA A 117 -7.06 12.22 -10.64
N HIS A 118 -6.20 11.99 -11.62
CA HIS A 118 -5.92 12.96 -12.67
C HIS A 118 -6.86 12.67 -13.85
N TYR A 119 -7.92 13.45 -13.98
CA TYR A 119 -8.78 13.40 -15.17
C TYR A 119 -8.16 14.35 -16.21
N ASN A 120 -7.66 13.80 -17.32
CA ASN A 120 -7.44 14.62 -18.51
C ASN A 120 -8.82 14.98 -19.06
N SER A 121 -9.19 16.25 -18.88
CA SER A 121 -10.36 16.89 -19.49
C SER A 121 -10.28 16.83 -21.01
#